data_AF-G2Z0S1-F1
#
_entry.id   AF-G2Z0S1-F1
#
_cell.length_a   1.000
_cell.length_b   1.000
_cell.length_c   1.000
_cell.angle_alpha   90.00
_cell.angle_beta   90.00
_cell.angle_gamma   90.00
#
_symmetry.space_group_name_H-M   'P 1'
#
loop_
_entity.id
_entity.type
_entity.pdbx_description
1 polymer ?
#
loop_
_entity_poly.entity_id
_entity_poly.type
_entity_poly.pdbx_seq_one_letter_code
_entity_poly.pdbx_strand_id
1 'polypeptide(L)'
;MTKNKKLTELTLNELNTEKKKVKGILTGLGIVMIIACVILIACAVKSKNYALIAVASGSFITLLPIMTRLGQIEKEIKNREQK
;
A
#
# COMPACT_ATOMS: atom_id res chain seq x y z
N MET A 1 -3.48 -8.59 19.06
CA MET A 1 -4.74 -9.23 18.62
C MET A 1 -5.67 -8.17 18.03
N THR A 2 -5.37 -7.68 16.83
CA THR A 2 -6.13 -6.58 16.22
C THR A 2 -7.42 -7.14 15.66
N LYS A 3 -8.54 -6.74 16.27
CA LYS A 3 -9.91 -7.09 15.89
C LYS A 3 -10.10 -6.85 14.39
N ASN A 4 -10.03 -7.91 13.58
CA ASN A 4 -10.51 -7.91 12.21
C ASN A 4 -12.04 -7.79 12.29
N LYS A 5 -12.57 -6.57 12.42
CA LYS A 5 -13.95 -6.35 11.99
C LYS A 5 -13.98 -6.80 10.54
N LYS A 6 -14.75 -7.86 10.25
CA LYS A 6 -14.84 -8.38 8.88
C LYS A 6 -15.30 -7.21 8.02
N LEU A 7 -14.71 -7.03 6.84
CA LEU A 7 -15.15 -6.02 5.86
C LEU A 7 -16.68 -6.07 5.63
N THR A 8 -17.25 -7.26 5.84
CA THR A 8 -18.67 -7.60 5.79
C THR A 8 -19.56 -6.88 6.83
N GLU A 9 -18.99 -6.43 7.96
CA GLU A 9 -19.68 -5.72 9.04
C GLU A 9 -19.68 -4.19 8.87
N LEU A 10 -18.88 -3.66 7.93
CA LEU A 10 -18.84 -2.24 7.64
C LEU A 10 -19.96 -1.85 6.66
N THR A 11 -20.55 -0.68 6.88
CA THR A 11 -21.53 -0.11 5.95
C THR A 11 -20.86 0.34 4.65
N LEU A 12 -21.60 0.43 3.54
CA LEU A 12 -21.07 0.86 2.22
C LEU A 12 -20.32 2.21 2.30
N ASN A 13 -20.82 3.13 3.14
CA ASN A 13 -20.20 4.43 3.36
C ASN A 13 -18.85 4.33 4.11
N GLU A 14 -18.76 3.49 5.14
CA GLU A 14 -17.50 3.24 5.83
C GLU A 14 -16.50 2.50 4.95
N LEU A 15 -16.97 1.59 4.10
CA LEU A 15 -16.15 0.86 3.13
C LEU A 15 -15.52 1.80 2.09
N ASN A 16 -16.29 2.76 1.58
CA ASN A 16 -15.79 3.81 0.69
C ASN A 16 -14.80 4.76 1.40
N THR A 17 -15.05 5.07 2.67
CA THR A 17 -14.15 5.91 3.49
C THR A 17 -12.82 5.20 3.74
N GLU A 18 -12.86 3.91 4.10
CA GLU A 18 -11.68 3.04 4.23
C GLU A 18 -10.91 2.94 2.92
N LYS A 19 -11.60 2.74 1.78
CA LYS A 19 -10.98 2.74 0.45
C LYS A 19 -10.18 4.02 0.20
N LYS A 20 -10.79 5.18 0.47
CA LYS A 20 -10.16 6.49 0.26
C LYS A 20 -8.95 6.70 1.19
N LYS A 21 -9.04 6.26 2.45
CA LYS A 21 -7.93 6.26 3.41
C LYS A 21 -6.78 5.39 2.93
N VAL A 22 -7.05 4.12 2.59
CA VAL A 22 -6.01 3.17 2.13
C VAL A 22 -5.36 3.68 0.84
N LYS A 23 -6.14 4.24 -0.09
CA LYS A 23 -5.61 4.85 -1.31
C LYS A 23 -4.73 6.07 -1.00
N GLY A 24 -5.15 6.92 -0.07
CA GLY A 24 -4.34 8.05 0.40
C GLY A 24 -3.02 7.63 1.03
N ILE A 25 -3.04 6.59 1.87
CA ILE A 25 -1.83 5.98 2.46
C ILE A 25 -0.94 5.43 1.35
N LEU A 26 -1.49 4.69 0.39
CA LEU A 26 -0.74 4.15 -0.74
C LEU A 26 -0.05 5.25 -1.56
N THR A 27 -0.76 6.36 -1.83
CA THR A 27 -0.20 7.51 -2.55
C THR A 27 0.91 8.18 -1.74
N GLY A 28 0.72 8.41 -0.43
CA GLY A 28 1.73 8.99 0.43
C GLY A 28 2.98 8.11 0.53
N LEU A 29 2.79 6.80 0.73
CA LEU A 29 3.88 5.82 0.81
C LEU A 29 4.64 5.73 -0.52
N GLY A 30 3.94 5.80 -1.65
CA GLY A 30 4.56 5.86 -2.98
C GLY A 30 5.48 7.07 -3.19
N ILE A 31 5.06 8.26 -2.75
CA ILE A 31 5.89 9.48 -2.82
C ILE A 31 7.16 9.32 -1.97
N VAL A 32 7.00 8.85 -0.73
CA VAL A 32 8.14 8.60 0.17
C VAL A 32 9.10 7.55 -0.42
N MET A 33 8.56 6.51 -1.06
CA MET A 33 9.36 5.48 -1.74
C MET A 33 10.21 6.05 -2.87
N ILE A 34 9.66 6.94 -3.70
CA ILE A 34 10.41 7.59 -4.79
C ILE A 34 11.56 8.42 -4.22
N ILE A 35 11.30 9.22 -3.18
CA ILE A 35 12.32 10.04 -2.53
C ILE A 35 13.42 9.13 -1.94
N ALA A 36 13.03 8.06 -1.26
CA ALA A 36 13.97 7.08 -0.71
C ALA A 36 14.81 6.41 -1.81
N CYS A 37 14.23 6.03 -2.94
CA CYS A 37 14.95 5.50 -4.10
C CYS A 37 16.00 6.47 -4.63
N VAL A 38 15.67 7.76 -4.78
CA VAL A 38 16.63 8.77 -5.23
C VAL A 38 17.82 8.88 -4.27
N ILE A 39 17.55 8.89 -2.96
CA ILE A 39 18.59 8.93 -1.92
C ILE A 39 19.46 7.68 -1.97
N LEU A 40 18.84 6.48 -2.08
CA LEU A 40 19.56 5.21 -2.16
C LEU A 40 20.44 5.13 -3.40
N ILE A 41 19.99 5.61 -4.55
CA ILE A 41 20.78 5.68 -5.78
C ILE A 41 21.98 6.63 -5.60
N ALA A 42 21.75 7.84 -5.08
CA ALA A 42 22.83 8.79 -4.80
C ALA A 42 23.88 8.23 -3.83
N CYS A 43 23.42 7.50 -2.81
CA CYS A 43 24.29 6.85 -1.84
C CYS A 43 25.03 5.65 -2.43
N ALA A 44 24.38 4.83 -3.26
CA ALA A 44 24.99 3.70 -3.95
C ALA A 44 26.12 4.14 -4.89
N VAL A 45 25.94 5.25 -5.62
CA VAL A 45 26.97 5.84 -6.49
C VAL A 45 28.17 6.33 -5.67
N LYS A 46 27.93 6.99 -4.53
CA LYS A 46 29.02 7.48 -3.66
C LYS A 46 29.76 6.36 -2.93
N SER A 47 29.07 5.36 -2.44
CA SER A 47 29.66 4.23 -1.69
C SER A 47 30.11 3.06 -2.57
N LYS A 48 29.86 3.08 -3.89
CA LYS A 48 30.02 1.93 -4.82
C LYS A 48 29.29 0.65 -4.36
N ASN A 49 28.33 0.79 -3.43
CA ASN A 49 27.63 -0.35 -2.85
C ASN A 49 26.27 -0.52 -3.54
N TYR A 50 26.25 -1.35 -4.58
CA TYR A 50 25.07 -1.63 -5.38
C TYR A 50 24.03 -2.51 -4.67
N ALA A 51 24.34 -3.07 -3.49
CA ALA A 51 23.38 -3.85 -2.70
C ALA A 51 22.16 -3.01 -2.27
N LEU A 52 22.32 -1.69 -2.15
CA LEU A 52 21.23 -0.76 -1.84
C LEU A 52 20.12 -0.76 -2.92
N ILE A 53 20.47 -1.10 -4.16
CA ILE A 53 19.50 -1.24 -5.26
C ILE A 53 18.64 -2.50 -5.07
N ALA A 54 19.24 -3.60 -4.64
CA ALA A 54 18.51 -4.82 -4.31
C ALA A 54 17.56 -4.61 -3.13
N VAL A 55 17.98 -3.88 -2.10
CA VAL A 55 17.13 -3.50 -0.95
C VAL A 55 15.95 -2.63 -1.41
N ALA A 56 16.19 -1.67 -2.33
CA ALA A 56 15.12 -0.88 -2.92
C ALA A 56 14.08 -1.76 -3.65
N SER A 57 14.53 -2.75 -4.43
CA SER A 57 13.61 -3.69 -5.10
C SER A 57 12.84 -4.62 -4.15
N GLY A 58 13.45 -5.06 -3.04
CA GLY A 58 12.79 -5.89 -2.04
C GLY A 58 11.71 -5.13 -1.24
N SER A 59 11.86 -3.81 -1.10
CA SER A 59 10.92 -2.97 -0.35
C SER A 59 9.50 -2.96 -0.94
N PHE A 60 9.33 -3.25 -2.23
CA PHE A 60 8.02 -3.37 -2.89
C PHE A 60 7.13 -4.49 -2.32
N ILE A 61 7.71 -5.51 -1.69
CA ILE A 61 6.95 -6.61 -1.06
C ILE A 61 6.05 -6.07 0.07
N THR A 62 6.45 -4.98 0.72
CA THR A 62 5.66 -4.35 1.79
C THR A 62 4.34 -3.71 1.31
N LEU A 63 4.20 -3.45 0.00
CA LEU A 63 2.95 -2.92 -0.58
C LEU A 63 1.88 -4.00 -0.80
N LEU A 64 2.26 -5.28 -0.89
CA LEU A 64 1.32 -6.39 -1.14
C LEU A 64 0.13 -6.45 -0.17
N PRO A 65 0.31 -6.39 1.17
CA PRO A 65 -0.82 -6.43 2.11
C PRO A 65 -1.77 -5.24 1.97
N ILE A 66 -1.28 -4.08 1.52
CA ILE A 66 -2.10 -2.88 1.30
C ILE A 66 -2.94 -3.07 0.02
N MET A 67 -2.34 -3.61 -1.05
CA MET A 67 -3.05 -3.90 -2.29
C MET A 67 -4.11 -4.99 -2.11
N THR A 68 -3.81 -6.07 -1.37
CA THR A 68 -4.80 -7.13 -1.11
C THR A 68 -5.98 -6.60 -0.30
N ARG A 69 -5.74 -5.77 0.73
CA ARG A 69 -6.79 -5.11 1.51
C ARG A 69 -7.65 -4.20 0.64
N LEU A 70 -7.05 -3.41 -0.25
CA LEU A 70 -7.77 -2.54 -1.18
C LEU A 70 -8.64 -3.36 -2.15
N GLY A 71 -8.11 -4.46 -2.69
CA GLY A 71 -8.86 -5.35 -3.58
C GLY A 71 -10.03 -6.07 -2.89
N GLN A 72 -9.86 -6.44 -1.61
CA GLN A 72 -10.97 -7.00 -0.80
C GLN A 72 -12.06 -5.95 -0.56
N ILE A 73 -11.68 -4.71 -0.23
CA ILE A 73 -12.62 -3.58 -0.07
C ILE A 73 -13.40 -3.34 -1.38
N GLU A 74 -12.72 -3.29 -2.53
CA GLU A 74 -13.39 -3.06 -3.82
C GLU A 74 -14.34 -4.20 -4.22
N LYS A 75 -13.94 -5.45 -3.97
CA LYS A 75 -14.81 -6.62 -4.22
C LYS A 75 -16.07 -6.57 -3.37
N GLU A 76 -15.94 -6.25 -2.08
CA GLU A 76 -17.10 -6.09 -1.19
C GLU A 76 -18.01 -4.91 -1.61
N ILE A 77 -17.45 -3.76 -2.02
CA ILE A 77 -18.25 -2.63 -2.55
C ILE A 77 -19.04 -3.07 -3.80
N LYS A 78 -18.36 -3.66 -4.80
CA LYS A 78 -19.01 -4.12 -6.03
C LYS A 78 -20.10 -5.15 -5.78
N ASN A 79 -19.85 -6.11 -4.88
CA ASN A 79 -20.81 -7.15 -4.55
C ASN A 79 -22.08 -6.59 -3.88
N ARG A 80 -21.97 -5.46 -3.16
CA ARG A 80 -23.10 -4.77 -2.51
C ARG A 80 -23.83 -3.80 -3.45
N GLU A 81 -23.14 -3.21 -4.43
CA GLU A 81 -23.76 -2.36 -5.46
C GLU A 81 -24.47 -3.18 -6.55
N GLN A 82 -24.05 -4.43 -6.80
CA GLN A 82 -24.71 -5.33 -7.75
C GLN A 82 -25.93 -6.08 -7.19
N LYS A 83 -26.19 -5.99 -5.88
CA LYS A 83 -27.31 -6.68 -5.22
C LYS A 83 -28.49 -5.72 -5.01
#